data_AF-A0A432QZ27-F1
#
_entry.id   AF-A0A432QZ27-F1
#
_cell.length_a   1.000
_cell.length_b   1.000
_cell.length_c   1.000
_cell.angle_alpha   90.00
_cell.angle_beta   90.00
_cell.angle_gamma   90.00
#
_symmetry.space_group_name_H-M   'P 1'
#
loop_
_entity.id
_entity.type
_entity.pdbx_description
1 polymer ?
#
loop_
_entity_poly.entity_id
_entity_poly.type
_entity_poly.pdbx_seq_one_letter_code
_entity_poly.pdbx_strand_id
1 'polypeptide(L)'
;MGYTLPLEVYEAIRKVVKDENVAKEVIKTIEKSLEVIEDKAKEQKVIVKAELKDELRKELVTKEEFFGEIGKLRQEIETIRQELKGEIRELRIYMKFLIILLIIGFTLFNPNFFELLKLVAGMFK
;
A
#
# COMPACT_ATOMS: atom_id res chain seq x y z
N MET A 1 -34.90 -9.00 -30.61
CA MET A 1 -35.75 -8.03 -31.34
C MET A 1 -36.28 -7.03 -30.31
N GLY A 2 -35.60 -5.90 -30.16
CA GLY A 2 -36.09 -4.72 -29.45
C GLY A 2 -35.51 -3.55 -30.24
N TYR A 3 -36.28 -2.60 -30.76
CA TYR A 3 -37.51 -2.01 -30.23
C TYR A 3 -38.54 -1.81 -31.34
N THR A 4 -39.82 -1.89 -30.99
CA THR A 4 -40.87 -1.06 -31.61
C THR A 4 -41.02 0.15 -30.71
N LEU A 5 -40.89 1.36 -31.27
CA LEU A 5 -41.06 2.61 -30.51
C LEU A 5 -42.23 2.52 -29.52
N PRO A 6 -42.15 3.13 -28.33
CA PRO A 6 -43.28 3.17 -27.41
C PRO A 6 -44.54 3.64 -28.13
N LEU A 7 -45.68 3.04 -27.82
CA LEU A 7 -46.95 3.29 -28.53
C LEU A 7 -47.29 4.79 -28.58
N GLU A 8 -46.99 5.50 -27.49
CA GLU A 8 -47.14 6.95 -27.35
C GLU A 8 -46.34 7.74 -28.41
N VAL A 9 -45.13 7.31 -28.72
CA VAL A 9 -44.26 7.95 -29.74
C VAL A 9 -44.80 7.67 -31.14
N TYR A 10 -45.27 6.45 -31.38
CA TYR A 10 -45.95 6.06 -32.63
C TYR A 10 -47.19 6.94 -32.89
N GLU A 11 -48.06 7.07 -31.88
CA GLU A 11 -49.29 7.86 -31.96
C GLU A 11 -49.00 9.35 -32.13
N ALA A 12 -48.00 9.88 -31.43
CA ALA A 12 -47.57 11.27 -31.58
C ALA A 12 -47.09 11.57 -33.01
N ILE A 13 -46.27 10.70 -33.60
CA ILE A 13 -45.78 10.86 -34.97
C ILE A 13 -46.95 10.82 -35.95
N ARG A 14 -47.88 9.88 -35.80
CA ARG A 14 -49.05 9.73 -36.69
C ARG A 14 -50.03 10.91 -36.59
N LYS A 15 -50.16 11.51 -35.41
CA LYS A 15 -51.00 12.70 -35.19
C LYS A 15 -50.42 13.97 -35.85
N VAL A 16 -49.09 14.09 -35.87
CA VAL A 16 -48.37 15.24 -36.46
C VAL A 16 -48.19 15.06 -37.96
N VAL A 17 -47.76 13.87 -38.38
CA VAL A 17 -47.55 13.49 -39.78
C VAL A 17 -48.87 12.96 -40.32
N LYS A 18 -49.68 13.87 -40.84
CA LYS A 18 -51.04 13.62 -41.33
C LYS A 18 -51.11 12.59 -42.47
N ASP A 19 -49.99 12.31 -43.14
CA ASP A 19 -49.87 11.29 -44.18
C ASP A 19 -49.35 9.97 -43.59
N GLU A 20 -50.14 8.91 -43.73
CA GLU A 20 -49.86 7.59 -43.17
C GLU A 20 -48.59 6.93 -43.73
N ASN A 21 -48.26 7.15 -45.01
CA ASN A 21 -47.08 6.58 -45.64
C ASN A 21 -45.81 7.29 -45.15
N VAL A 22 -45.87 8.62 -45.08
CA VAL A 22 -44.77 9.44 -44.56
C VAL A 22 -44.51 9.13 -43.08
N ALA A 23 -45.57 8.95 -42.28
CA ALA A 23 -45.44 8.59 -40.87
C ALA A 23 -44.70 7.24 -40.70
N LYS A 24 -45.05 6.23 -41.50
CA LYS A 24 -44.38 4.92 -41.48
C LYS A 24 -42.90 5.01 -41.86
N GLU A 25 -42.56 5.83 -42.85
CA GLU A 25 -41.17 6.02 -43.27
C GLU A 25 -40.33 6.73 -42.21
N VAL A 26 -40.88 7.76 -41.57
CA VAL A 26 -40.26 8.45 -40.42
C VAL A 26 -40.01 7.48 -39.28
N ILE A 27 -41.01 6.69 -38.90
CA ILE A 27 -40.89 5.71 -37.83
C ILE A 27 -39.80 4.67 -38.13
N LYS A 28 -39.82 4.09 -39.34
CA LYS A 28 -38.81 3.12 -39.75
C LYS A 28 -37.39 3.70 -39.71
N THR A 29 -37.25 4.99 -40.06
CA THR A 29 -35.97 5.70 -40.01
C THR A 29 -35.50 5.90 -38.58
N ILE A 30 -36.41 6.26 -37.66
CA ILE A 30 -36.11 6.41 -36.24
C ILE A 30 -35.72 5.06 -35.62
N GLU A 31 -36.47 3.99 -35.89
CA GLU A 31 -36.15 2.64 -35.39
C GLU A 31 -34.75 2.22 -35.84
N LYS A 32 -34.41 2.43 -37.11
CA LYS A 32 -33.08 2.15 -37.64
C LYS A 32 -31.99 3.02 -36.99
N SER A 33 -32.29 4.28 -36.66
CA SER A 33 -31.36 5.15 -35.94
C SER A 33 -31.12 4.68 -34.50
N LEU A 34 -32.16 4.20 -33.82
CA LEU A 34 -32.08 3.67 -32.46
C LEU A 34 -31.27 2.37 -32.41
N GLU A 35 -31.45 1.49 -33.40
CA GLU A 35 -30.65 0.27 -33.55
C GLU A 35 -29.14 0.60 -33.66
N VAL A 36 -28.78 1.56 -34.52
CA VAL A 36 -27.39 2.03 -34.66
C VAL A 36 -26.86 2.64 -33.36
N ILE A 37 -27.68 3.38 -32.61
CA ILE A 37 -27.29 3.95 -31.31
C ILE A 37 -27.07 2.85 -30.28
N GLU A 38 -27.94 1.85 -30.22
CA GLU A 38 -27.83 0.73 -29.29
C GLU A 38 -26.56 -0.10 -29.57
N ASP A 39 -26.27 -0.36 -30.85
CA ASP A 39 -25.06 -1.08 -31.26
C ASP A 39 -23.80 -0.29 -30.88
N LYS A 40 -23.77 1.03 -31.14
CA LYS A 40 -22.68 1.90 -30.68
C LYS A 40 -22.55 1.91 -29.16
N ALA A 41 -23.66 1.92 -28.41
CA ALA A 41 -23.63 1.89 -26.96
C ALA A 41 -23.07 0.57 -26.42
N LYS A 42 -23.40 -0.56 -27.06
CA LYS A 42 -22.81 -1.88 -26.74
C LYS A 42 -21.31 -1.90 -27.01
N GLU A 43 -20.86 -1.39 -28.16
CA GLU A 43 -19.44 -1.27 -28.50
C GLU A 43 -18.70 -0.38 -27.50
N GLN A 44 -19.22 0.82 -27.22
CA GLN A 44 -18.62 1.77 -26.27
C GLN A 44 -18.54 1.18 -24.86
N LYS A 45 -19.55 0.42 -24.41
CA LYS A 45 -19.50 -0.25 -23.10
C LYS A 45 -18.31 -1.22 -23.00
N VAL A 46 -17.98 -1.92 -24.08
CA VAL A 46 -16.81 -2.82 -24.12
C VAL A 46 -15.52 -2.02 -24.06
N ILE A 47 -15.42 -0.94 -24.85
CA ILE A 47 -14.26 -0.05 -24.90
C ILE A 47 -13.99 0.58 -23.53
N VAL A 48 -15.00 1.24 -22.93
CA VAL A 48 -14.89 1.88 -21.62
C VAL A 48 -14.49 0.87 -20.54
N LYS A 49 -15.05 -0.35 -20.57
CA LYS A 49 -14.67 -1.39 -19.62
C LYS A 49 -13.23 -1.84 -19.81
N ALA A 50 -12.72 -1.86 -21.03
CA ALA A 50 -11.33 -2.18 -21.32
C ALA A 50 -10.39 -1.05 -20.86
N GLU A 51 -10.70 0.20 -21.19
CA GLU A 51 -9.94 1.39 -20.76
C GLU A 51 -9.87 1.47 -19.23
N LEU A 52 -11.00 1.37 -18.53
CA LEU A 52 -11.02 1.37 -17.06
C LEU A 52 -10.19 0.23 -16.47
N LYS A 53 -10.22 -0.96 -17.09
CA LYS A 53 -9.42 -2.10 -16.62
C LYS A 53 -7.93 -1.85 -16.80
N ASP A 54 -7.54 -1.20 -17.89
CA ASP A 54 -6.14 -0.86 -18.18
C ASP A 54 -5.63 0.29 -17.30
N GLU A 55 -6.43 1.32 -17.07
CA GLU A 55 -6.12 2.41 -16.12
C GLU A 55 -5.95 1.87 -14.70
N LEU A 56 -6.90 1.06 -14.22
CA LEU A 56 -6.81 0.43 -12.90
C LEU A 56 -5.58 -0.47 -12.77
N ARG A 57 -5.17 -1.17 -13.83
CA ARG A 57 -3.94 -1.99 -13.81
C ARG A 57 -2.65 -1.17 -13.77
N LYS A 58 -2.66 0.05 -14.32
CA LYS A 58 -1.50 0.94 -14.29
C LYS A 58 -1.35 1.64 -12.94
N GLU A 59 -2.47 1.99 -12.30
CA GLU A 59 -2.46 2.74 -11.05
C GLU A 59 -2.40 1.85 -9.80
N LEU A 60 -2.99 0.64 -9.85
CA LEU A 60 -3.01 -0.26 -8.70
C LEU A 60 -1.74 -1.11 -8.66
N VAL A 61 -1.04 -1.02 -7.53
CA VAL A 61 0.00 -1.98 -7.17
C VAL A 61 -0.59 -3.40 -7.12
N THR A 62 0.15 -4.38 -7.64
CA THR A 62 -0.28 -5.78 -7.54
C THR A 62 -0.27 -6.23 -6.08
N LYS A 63 -1.12 -7.21 -5.73
CA LYS A 63 -1.09 -7.77 -4.36
C LYS A 63 0.29 -8.36 -4.06
N GLU A 64 0.88 -9.05 -5.04
CA GLU A 64 2.20 -9.65 -4.95
C GLU A 64 3.27 -8.60 -4.64
N GLU A 65 3.29 -7.47 -5.35
CA GLU A 65 4.23 -6.37 -5.12
C GLU A 65 4.02 -5.73 -3.74
N PHE A 66 2.77 -5.46 -3.36
CA PHE A 66 2.45 -4.91 -2.04
C PHE A 66 2.91 -5.81 -0.88
N PHE A 67 2.62 -7.11 -0.94
CA PHE A 67 3.08 -8.06 0.07
C PHE A 67 4.58 -8.31 0.00
N GLY A 68 5.19 -8.20 -1.18
CA GLY A 68 6.63 -8.25 -1.38
C GLY A 68 7.35 -7.11 -0.65
N GLU A 69 6.89 -5.87 -0.83
CA GLU A 69 7.43 -4.70 -0.13
C GLU A 69 7.22 -4.79 1.40
N ILE A 70 6.07 -5.27 1.87
CA ILE A 70 5.86 -5.55 3.30
C ILE A 70 6.87 -6.59 3.82
N GLY A 71 7.17 -7.62 3.03
CA GLY A 71 8.15 -8.65 3.37
C GLY A 71 9.55 -8.06 3.55
N LYS A 72 9.99 -7.22 2.60
CA LYS A 72 11.28 -6.51 2.67
C LYS A 72 11.36 -5.61 3.90
N LEU A 73 10.32 -4.78 4.14
CA LEU A 73 10.25 -3.91 5.31
C LEU A 73 10.33 -4.69 6.64
N ARG A 74 9.67 -5.86 6.73
CA ARG A 74 9.76 -6.72 7.91
C ARG A 74 11.19 -7.25 8.11
N GLN A 75 11.88 -7.61 7.04
CA GLN A 75 13.26 -8.08 7.09
C GLN A 75 14.22 -6.97 7.52
N GLU A 76 14.05 -5.76 6.99
CA GLU A 76 14.82 -4.58 7.41
C GLU A 76 14.61 -4.26 8.90
N ILE A 77 13.35 -4.27 9.37
CA ILE A 77 13.03 -4.08 10.79
C ILE A 77 13.70 -5.13 11.68
N GLU A 78 13.67 -6.40 11.27
CA GLU A 78 14.30 -7.47 12.05
C GLU A 78 15.83 -7.29 12.08
N THR A 79 16.43 -6.92 10.96
CA THR A 79 17.88 -6.64 10.87
C THR A 79 18.28 -5.52 11.82
N ILE A 80 17.57 -4.38 11.75
CA ILE A 80 17.79 -3.23 12.64
C ILE A 80 17.63 -3.62 14.12
N ARG A 81 16.64 -4.46 14.46
CA ARG A 81 16.45 -4.95 15.83
C ARG A 81 17.62 -5.80 16.32
N GLN A 82 18.16 -6.67 15.47
CA GLN A 82 19.31 -7.49 15.83
C GLN A 82 20.57 -6.65 16.01
N GLU A 83 20.82 -5.69 15.11
CA GLU A 83 21.93 -4.75 15.21
C GLU A 83 21.88 -3.94 16.50
N LEU A 84 20.74 -3.29 16.80
CA LEU A 84 20.54 -2.54 18.05
C LEU A 84 20.73 -3.41 19.30
N LYS A 85 20.26 -4.66 19.27
CA LYS A 85 20.45 -5.60 20.38
C LYS A 85 21.92 -5.97 20.57
N GLY A 86 22.68 -6.06 19.47
CA GLY A 86 24.13 -6.21 19.46
C GLY A 86 24.82 -5.02 20.11
N GLU A 87 24.55 -3.81 19.62
CA GLU A 87 25.13 -2.57 20.14
C GLU A 87 24.84 -2.37 21.64
N ILE A 88 23.59 -2.61 22.08
CA ILE A 88 23.22 -2.54 23.50
C ILE A 88 24.01 -3.53 24.35
N ARG A 89 24.30 -4.73 23.81
CA ARG A 89 25.09 -5.75 24.51
C ARG A 89 26.54 -5.30 24.65
N GLU A 90 27.13 -4.76 23.59
CA GLU A 90 28.49 -4.23 23.63
C GLU A 90 28.61 -3.06 24.61
N LEU A 91 27.68 -2.10 24.56
CA LEU A 91 27.65 -0.99 25.49
C LEU A 91 27.55 -1.45 26.95
N ARG A 92 26.73 -2.49 27.21
CA ARG A 92 26.63 -3.09 28.55
C ARG A 92 27.96 -3.70 29.00
N ILE A 93 28.72 -4.31 28.11
CA ILE A 93 30.04 -4.86 28.40
C ILE A 93 31.02 -3.72 28.73
N TYR A 94 31.08 -2.68 27.90
CA TYR A 94 31.94 -1.51 28.14
C TYR A 94 31.62 -0.82 29.47
N MET A 95 30.34 -0.64 29.79
CA MET A 95 29.92 -0.08 31.08
C MET A 95 30.38 -0.94 32.27
N LYS A 96 30.25 -2.27 32.19
CA LYS A 96 30.74 -3.16 33.25
C LYS A 96 32.25 -3.03 33.44
N PHE A 97 33.01 -3.01 32.35
CA PHE A 97 34.47 -2.80 32.41
C PHE A 97 34.81 -1.45 33.02
N LEU A 98 34.14 -0.38 32.59
CA LEU A 98 34.35 0.97 33.14
C LEU A 98 34.06 1.03 34.64
N ILE A 99 32.97 0.41 35.10
CA ILE A 99 32.64 0.35 36.53
C ILE A 99 33.73 -0.39 37.32
N ILE A 100 34.22 -1.52 36.80
CA ILE A 100 35.32 -2.28 37.44
C ILE A 100 36.58 -1.42 37.52
N LEU A 101 36.96 -0.75 36.42
CA LEU A 101 38.12 0.14 36.39
C LEU A 101 37.99 1.29 37.39
N LEU A 102 36.80 1.89 37.50
CA LEU A 102 36.52 2.93 38.49
C LEU A 102 36.68 2.40 39.91
N ILE A 103 36.11 1.22 40.23
CA ILE A 103 36.26 0.59 41.54
C ILE A 103 37.74 0.35 41.87
N ILE A 104 38.49 -0.25 40.94
CA ILE A 104 39.93 -0.49 41.13
C ILE A 104 40.67 0.84 41.34
N GLY A 105 40.38 1.86 40.52
CA GLY A 105 40.94 3.19 40.68
C GLY A 105 40.68 3.75 42.08
N PHE A 106 39.42 3.80 42.51
CA PHE A 106 39.07 4.28 43.85
C PHE A 106 39.73 3.48 44.97
N THR A 107 39.82 2.16 44.84
CA THR A 107 40.51 1.30 45.82
C THR A 107 42.00 1.62 45.89
N LEU A 108 42.68 1.69 44.74
CA LEU A 108 44.12 1.97 44.68
C LEU A 108 44.47 3.37 45.16
N PHE A 109 43.58 4.36 44.99
CA PHE A 109 43.79 5.72 45.48
C PHE A 109 43.24 5.98 46.90
N ASN A 110 42.77 4.94 47.60
CA ASN A 110 42.31 5.07 48.98
C ASN A 110 43.50 4.95 49.96
N PRO A 111 43.77 5.96 50.82
CA PRO A 111 44.83 5.88 51.84
C PRO A 111 44.73 4.63 52.72
N ASN A 112 43.52 4.22 53.11
CA ASN A 112 43.28 3.04 53.95
C ASN A 112 43.70 1.74 53.26
N PHE A 113 43.62 1.68 51.92
CA PHE A 113 44.07 0.51 51.16
C PHE A 113 45.60 0.37 51.19
N PHE A 114 46.35 1.48 51.09
CA PHE A 114 47.81 1.45 51.23
C PHE A 114 48.26 1.07 52.64
N GLU A 115 47.54 1.51 53.67
CA GLU A 115 47.79 1.09 55.05
C GLU A 115 47.61 -0.41 55.22
N LEU A 116 46.54 -0.99 54.66
CA LEU A 116 46.33 -2.44 54.63
C LEU A 116 47.47 -3.17 53.93
N LEU A 117 47.93 -2.68 52.76
CA LEU A 117 49.07 -3.28 52.05
C LEU A 117 50.35 -3.28 52.91
N LYS A 118 50.64 -2.17 53.60
CA LYS A 118 51.80 -2.08 54.52
C LYS A 118 51.69 -3.08 55.67
N LEU A 119 50.50 -3.23 56.26
CA LEU A 119 50.26 -4.18 57.34
C LEU A 119 50.48 -5.61 56.88
N VAL A 120 49.91 -5.98 55.73
CA VAL A 120 50.09 -7.31 55.14
C VAL A 120 51.55 -7.59 54.80
N ALA A 121 52.25 -6.66 54.16
CA ALA A 121 53.68 -6.81 53.86
C ALA A 121 54.54 -6.94 55.13
N GLY A 122 54.13 -6.27 56.22
CA GLY A 122 54.78 -6.38 57.52
C GLY A 122 54.62 -7.74 58.20
N MET A 123 53.55 -8.50 57.89
CA MET A 123 53.36 -9.86 58.44
C MET A 123 54.28 -10.91 57.80
N PHE A 124 54.88 -10.61 56.64
CA PHE A 124 55.80 -11.50 55.93
C PHE A 124 57.28 -11.14 56.15
N LYS A 125 57.58 -10.20 57.06
CA LYS A 125 58.93 -9.87 57.54
C LYS A 125 59.12 -10.42 58.95
#